data_AF-A0A9D1XKL8-F1
#
_entry.id   AF-A0A9D1XKL8-F1
#
_cell.length_a   1.000
_cell.length_b   1.000
_cell.length_c   1.000
_cell.angle_alpha   90.00
_cell.angle_beta   90.00
_cell.angle_gamma   90.00
#
_symmetry.space_group_name_H-M   'P 1'
#
loop_
_entity.id
_entity.type
_entity.pdbx_description
1 polymer ?
#
loop_
_entity_poly.entity_id
_entity_poly.type
_entity_poly.pdbx_seq_one_letter_code
_entity_poly.pdbx_strand_id
1 'polypeptide(L)'
;MKYLIDEAVICGIKNPSLIIRGWVENSAEYLVVKKGNTVIKKQEIKKTRSRVSTFHYSIDLKGYTNIEVYFEGTGELEKISKISATLSQRILQKYKPKGIINNISIKNILIRKELAEINKKLIDMKNSEEYSAWLTKHEKFEPTKEYPYQPKISIVMPVYNVPGEYLGYCLDSILNQTYQNFEICIADDCSTNTDTIETLKKYMRRDSRIKVVFREKNGHISRATNSALELATGEFVGLMDNDDKLEIHALNEVVNVLNKNPDIDFIYTDEDKIDMEENRSDPHFKSDFALDTLYGGNYICHFSVIRKSIIDKIGGFRTGYEGAQDFDLFLRITNETNKIYHIPKVLYHWRMIPGSTAVGGDGAKNYAALAGKKALKDYFERKGIPVNIDNFISTHYFVEYLFKEEPAVDIIIYNYNENSKILKSIGDMTVYDNYKIICINSGDVKTVNETVKNSTGDYLVFVDGNTEFLTVDWLDILVGYTSQDKIGIVGGKVLDEDMLVREAGLIITDKPGLIPSTVLTDRGDYGYNGRLLVPFNYSIIECKLFAIKRDDFTLLDTKFNLECAFYDLNLKLLERGYRNVFVPQIEVINSKFSSKIDNNIIRELTVKYPTYFKKSDFYYNQNLSKEYPFKIKK
;
A
#
# COMPACT_ATOMS: atom_id res chain seq x y z
N MET A 1 6.63 -16.74 -31.88
CA MET A 1 8.01 -16.40 -31.49
C MET A 1 8.23 -14.89 -31.47
N LYS A 2 7.39 -14.15 -30.72
CA LYS A 2 7.48 -12.70 -30.57
C LYS A 2 7.78 -12.46 -29.09
N TYR A 3 9.06 -12.36 -28.74
CA TYR A 3 9.47 -12.15 -27.36
C TYR A 3 9.09 -10.72 -26.95
N LEU A 4 8.09 -10.58 -26.10
CA LEU A 4 7.71 -9.32 -25.47
C LEU A 4 8.43 -9.20 -24.13
N ILE A 5 9.40 -8.28 -24.05
CA ILE A 5 9.82 -7.70 -22.77
C ILE A 5 8.80 -6.61 -22.48
N ASP A 6 7.88 -6.87 -21.56
CA ASP A 6 6.71 -5.99 -21.37
C ASP A 6 6.90 -4.90 -20.32
N GLU A 7 7.96 -4.93 -19.51
CA GLU A 7 8.28 -3.76 -18.68
C GLU A 7 9.75 -3.63 -18.34
N ALA A 8 10.28 -2.44 -18.63
CA ALA A 8 11.61 -1.97 -18.28
C ALA A 8 11.43 -0.67 -17.51
N VAL A 9 11.23 -0.76 -16.20
CA VAL A 9 11.05 0.43 -15.34
C VAL A 9 12.40 0.83 -14.77
N ILE A 10 12.78 2.10 -14.96
CA ILE A 10 13.92 2.70 -14.29
C ILE A 10 13.40 3.32 -12.97
N CYS A 11 13.60 2.61 -11.86
CA CYS A 11 13.23 3.12 -10.54
C CYS A 11 14.38 3.94 -9.93
N GLY A 12 14.07 5.10 -9.36
CA GLY A 12 15.03 5.90 -8.58
C GLY A 12 15.89 6.86 -9.40
N ILE A 13 15.64 8.17 -9.24
CA ILE A 13 16.30 9.25 -10.01
C ILE A 13 17.82 9.37 -9.72
N LYS A 14 18.34 8.72 -8.66
CA LYS A 14 19.77 8.76 -8.26
C LYS A 14 20.53 7.42 -8.35
N ASN A 15 19.83 6.28 -8.23
CA ASN A 15 20.39 4.93 -8.44
C ASN A 15 19.41 4.17 -9.34
N PRO A 16 19.39 4.47 -10.65
CA PRO A 16 18.42 3.88 -11.56
C PRO A 16 18.57 2.36 -11.54
N SER A 17 17.53 1.62 -11.15
CA SER A 17 17.52 0.16 -11.32
C SER A 17 16.63 -0.22 -12.50
N LEU A 18 17.12 -1.05 -13.42
CA LEU A 18 16.28 -1.67 -14.44
C LEU A 18 15.65 -2.93 -13.85
N ILE A 19 14.35 -2.89 -13.66
CA ILE A 19 13.57 -4.10 -13.41
C ILE A 19 13.14 -4.66 -14.76
N ILE A 20 13.52 -5.89 -15.06
CA ILE A 20 13.09 -6.63 -16.25
C ILE A 20 12.20 -7.77 -15.75
N ARG A 21 10.94 -7.72 -16.18
CA ARG A 21 9.99 -8.82 -16.02
C ARG A 21 9.57 -9.29 -17.39
N GLY A 22 9.42 -10.59 -17.53
CA GLY A 22 8.93 -11.16 -18.76
C GLY A 22 8.98 -12.67 -18.75
N TRP A 23 8.67 -13.19 -19.92
CA TRP A 23 8.66 -14.61 -20.19
C TRP A 23 9.35 -14.86 -21.51
N VAL A 24 9.93 -16.03 -21.63
CA VAL A 24 10.61 -16.49 -22.85
C VAL A 24 10.17 -17.92 -23.12
N GLU A 25 9.91 -18.25 -24.38
CA GLU A 25 9.73 -19.65 -24.78
C GLU A 25 10.96 -20.47 -24.31
N ASN A 26 10.77 -21.73 -23.90
CA ASN A 26 11.74 -22.57 -23.18
C ASN A 26 13.09 -22.88 -23.91
N SER A 27 13.41 -22.17 -24.98
CA SER A 27 14.66 -22.21 -25.76
C SER A 27 15.77 -21.29 -25.19
N ALA A 28 15.44 -20.33 -24.34
CA ALA A 28 16.43 -19.44 -23.72
C ALA A 28 16.85 -19.94 -22.33
N GLU A 29 18.16 -20.08 -22.14
CA GLU A 29 18.75 -20.58 -20.89
C GLU A 29 19.26 -19.44 -20.00
N TYR A 30 19.66 -18.31 -20.60
CA TYR A 30 20.20 -17.17 -19.87
C TYR A 30 19.65 -15.83 -20.35
N LEU A 31 19.47 -14.91 -19.40
CA LEU A 31 19.33 -13.48 -19.66
C LEU A 31 20.71 -12.83 -19.53
N VAL A 32 21.16 -12.14 -20.57
CA VAL A 32 22.48 -11.49 -20.62
C VAL A 32 22.30 -9.99 -20.82
N VAL A 33 22.88 -9.21 -19.92
CA VAL A 33 22.92 -7.76 -19.99
C VAL A 33 24.31 -7.34 -20.44
N LYS A 34 24.42 -6.55 -21.51
CA LYS A 34 25.69 -6.01 -22.03
C LYS A 34 25.71 -4.48 -22.06
N LYS A 35 26.91 -3.91 -22.03
CA LYS A 35 27.20 -2.54 -22.45
C LYS A 35 28.26 -2.60 -23.55
N GLY A 36 27.85 -2.28 -24.78
CA GLY A 36 28.66 -2.60 -25.96
C GLY A 36 28.96 -4.10 -26.01
N ASN A 37 30.24 -4.46 -26.10
CA ASN A 37 30.67 -5.87 -26.16
C ASN A 37 30.88 -6.54 -24.78
N THR A 38 30.75 -5.80 -23.68
CA THR A 38 31.03 -6.33 -22.34
C THR A 38 29.75 -6.85 -21.69
N VAL A 39 29.76 -8.11 -21.23
CA VAL A 39 28.69 -8.68 -20.39
C VAL A 39 28.79 -8.09 -18.99
N ILE A 40 27.77 -7.34 -18.56
CA ILE A 40 27.68 -6.76 -17.22
C ILE A 40 27.09 -7.79 -16.25
N LYS A 41 26.12 -8.60 -16.69
CA LYS A 41 25.53 -9.65 -15.88
C LYS A 41 24.89 -10.71 -16.76
N LYS A 42 25.04 -11.97 -16.38
CA LYS A 42 24.43 -13.15 -17.03
C LYS A 42 23.75 -13.95 -15.92
N GLN A 43 22.47 -14.28 -16.11
CA GLN A 43 21.70 -15.02 -15.13
C GLN A 43 20.92 -16.12 -15.81
N GLU A 44 20.91 -17.30 -15.21
CA GLU A 44 20.12 -18.43 -15.66
C GLU A 44 18.62 -18.11 -15.53
N ILE A 45 17.87 -18.39 -16.59
CA ILE A 45 16.42 -18.27 -16.61
C ILE A 45 15.88 -19.56 -16.03
N LYS A 46 15.24 -19.46 -14.85
CA LYS A 46 14.60 -20.63 -14.25
C LYS A 46 13.42 -21.03 -15.11
N LYS A 47 13.41 -22.31 -15.54
CA LYS A 47 12.25 -22.91 -16.18
C LYS A 47 11.13 -23.00 -15.15
N THR A 48 10.11 -22.17 -15.33
CA THR A 48 8.96 -22.10 -14.42
C THR A 48 7.75 -22.86 -14.96
N ARG A 49 7.58 -23.00 -16.29
CA ARG A 49 6.39 -23.63 -16.90
C ARG A 49 6.66 -24.51 -18.12
N SER A 50 5.62 -25.21 -18.54
CA SER A 50 5.62 -26.18 -19.65
C SER A 50 6.06 -25.57 -20.99
N ARG A 51 5.68 -24.31 -21.25
CA ARG A 51 5.94 -23.59 -22.51
C ARG A 51 6.87 -22.39 -22.37
N VAL A 52 6.98 -21.85 -21.15
CA VAL A 52 7.59 -20.54 -20.90
C VAL A 52 8.43 -20.54 -19.63
N SER A 53 9.52 -19.79 -19.68
CA SER A 53 10.34 -19.48 -18.52
C SER A 53 10.12 -18.03 -18.14
N THR A 54 9.59 -17.79 -16.95
CA THR A 54 9.41 -16.44 -16.40
C THR A 54 10.68 -16.00 -15.68
N PHE A 55 11.03 -14.73 -15.82
CA PHE A 55 12.17 -14.16 -15.12
C PHE A 55 11.80 -12.82 -14.51
N HIS A 56 12.27 -12.64 -13.28
CA HIS A 56 12.26 -11.38 -12.59
C HIS A 56 13.70 -10.96 -12.33
N TYR A 57 14.08 -9.77 -12.77
CA TYR A 57 15.45 -9.32 -12.71
C TYR A 57 15.53 -7.84 -12.30
N SER A 58 16.42 -7.52 -11.36
CA SER A 58 16.83 -6.13 -11.07
C SER A 58 18.32 -5.89 -11.38
N ILE A 59 18.62 -4.90 -12.22
CA ILE A 59 19.98 -4.41 -12.52
C ILE A 59 20.16 -3.04 -11.88
N ASP A 60 21.22 -2.81 -11.11
CA ASP A 60 21.65 -1.44 -10.77
C ASP A 60 22.34 -0.80 -11.98
N LEU A 61 21.78 0.30 -12.48
CA LEU A 61 22.29 1.04 -13.64
C LEU A 61 23.28 2.16 -13.26
N LYS A 62 23.74 2.24 -12.01
CA LYS A 62 24.67 3.29 -11.57
C LYS A 62 25.93 3.34 -12.45
N GLY A 63 26.07 4.42 -13.22
CA GLY A 63 27.21 4.63 -14.14
C GLY A 63 27.07 3.98 -15.53
N TYR A 64 25.93 3.37 -15.84
CA TYR A 64 25.69 2.73 -17.13
C TYR A 64 24.73 3.56 -18.00
N THR A 65 25.22 3.96 -19.17
CA THR A 65 24.40 4.50 -20.28
C THR A 65 24.45 3.48 -21.42
N ASN A 66 23.32 3.26 -22.11
CA ASN A 66 23.16 2.32 -23.23
C ASN A 66 23.46 0.85 -22.90
N ILE A 67 22.52 0.19 -22.23
CA ILE A 67 22.56 -1.25 -21.96
C ILE A 67 21.72 -2.00 -23.00
N GLU A 68 22.14 -3.22 -23.31
CA GLU A 68 21.46 -4.11 -24.24
C GLU A 68 21.19 -5.43 -23.52
N VAL A 69 19.97 -5.95 -23.69
CA VAL A 69 19.52 -7.20 -23.05
C VAL A 69 19.33 -8.25 -24.12
N TYR A 70 19.86 -9.45 -23.87
CA TYR A 70 19.87 -10.60 -24.77
C TYR A 70 19.34 -11.83 -24.06
N PHE A 71 18.77 -12.73 -24.84
CA PHE A 71 18.59 -14.13 -24.44
C PHE A 71 19.71 -14.94 -25.06
N GLU A 72 20.25 -15.89 -24.30
CA GLU A 72 21.24 -16.85 -24.78
C GLU A 72 20.64 -18.26 -24.65
N GLY A 73 20.49 -18.94 -25.79
CA GLY A 73 20.04 -20.32 -25.91
C GLY A 73 21.06 -21.18 -26.66
N THR A 74 20.67 -22.38 -27.10
CA THR A 74 21.54 -23.38 -27.76
C THR A 74 22.06 -22.96 -29.15
N GLY A 75 22.89 -21.92 -29.22
CA GLY A 75 23.72 -21.62 -30.40
C GLY A 75 23.80 -20.16 -30.84
N GLU A 76 22.86 -19.29 -30.47
CA GLU A 76 22.88 -17.87 -30.91
C GLU A 76 22.42 -16.89 -29.82
N LEU A 77 23.03 -15.71 -29.82
CA LEU A 77 22.65 -14.55 -28.99
C LEU A 77 21.58 -13.75 -29.74
N GLU A 78 20.31 -13.94 -29.41
CA GLU A 78 19.23 -13.12 -29.98
C GLU A 78 19.09 -11.80 -29.20
N LYS A 79 19.16 -10.67 -29.92
CA LYS A 79 19.06 -9.32 -29.35
C LYS A 79 17.60 -8.94 -29.12
N ILE A 80 17.21 -8.72 -27.87
CA ILE A 80 15.80 -8.50 -27.52
C ILE A 80 15.42 -7.01 -27.59
N SER A 81 16.33 -6.08 -27.27
CA SER A 81 16.14 -4.64 -27.52
C SER A 81 17.41 -3.81 -27.20
N LYS A 82 17.43 -2.56 -27.70
CA LYS A 82 18.41 -1.52 -27.31
C LYS A 82 17.77 -0.61 -26.27
N ILE A 83 18.16 -0.72 -24.99
CA ILE A 83 17.71 0.19 -23.94
C ILE A 83 18.70 1.35 -23.85
N SER A 84 18.43 2.40 -24.62
CA SER A 84 19.17 3.66 -24.57
C SER A 84 18.77 4.43 -23.30
N ALA A 85 19.50 4.24 -22.21
CA ALA A 85 19.44 5.11 -21.04
C ALA A 85 20.01 6.50 -21.36
N THR A 86 19.32 7.27 -22.20
CA THR A 86 19.38 8.72 -22.15
C THR A 86 18.34 9.15 -21.13
N LEU A 87 18.80 9.42 -19.91
CA LEU A 87 18.17 10.25 -18.88
C LEU A 87 16.66 10.46 -19.03
N SER A 88 15.87 9.70 -18.27
CA SER A 88 14.55 9.92 -17.62
C SER A 88 13.58 11.07 -18.02
N GLN A 89 13.74 11.73 -19.16
CA GLN A 89 12.86 12.80 -19.64
C GLN A 89 12.37 12.60 -21.08
N ARG A 90 12.86 11.58 -21.80
CA ARG A 90 12.49 11.34 -23.22
C ARG A 90 11.49 10.20 -23.48
N ILE A 91 11.20 9.33 -22.51
CA ILE A 91 10.19 8.27 -22.69
C ILE A 91 8.76 8.84 -22.76
N LEU A 92 8.53 10.03 -22.18
CA LEU A 92 7.29 10.80 -22.33
C LEU A 92 7.08 11.42 -23.74
N GLN A 93 8.05 11.34 -24.65
CA GLN A 93 7.95 11.99 -25.98
C GLN A 93 7.89 11.04 -27.18
N LYS A 94 7.92 9.71 -26.99
CA LYS A 94 8.07 8.78 -28.14
C LYS A 94 6.97 7.75 -28.35
N TYR A 95 5.85 7.82 -27.64
CA TYR A 95 4.60 7.21 -28.10
C TYR A 95 3.87 8.18 -29.04
N LYS A 96 4.34 8.24 -30.29
CA LYS A 96 3.47 8.56 -31.42
C LYS A 96 2.88 7.24 -31.90
N PRO A 97 1.56 7.00 -31.79
CA PRO A 97 0.91 6.01 -32.63
C PRO A 97 1.15 6.43 -34.08
N LYS A 98 1.76 5.56 -34.89
CA LYS A 98 1.70 5.72 -36.34
C LYS A 98 0.28 5.40 -36.77
N GLY A 99 -0.53 6.44 -37.01
CA GLY A 99 -1.83 6.31 -37.67
C GLY A 99 -2.85 7.37 -37.26
N ILE A 100 -2.93 8.44 -38.07
CA ILE A 100 -3.99 9.46 -38.16
C ILE A 100 -4.31 10.25 -36.87
N ILE A 101 -3.44 11.22 -36.57
CA ILE A 101 -3.74 12.34 -35.66
C ILE A 101 -4.03 13.57 -36.52
N ASN A 102 -5.27 14.05 -36.52
CA ASN A 102 -5.56 15.45 -36.83
C ASN A 102 -5.56 16.24 -35.51
N ASN A 103 -4.49 17.02 -35.30
CA ASN A 103 -4.44 18.25 -34.50
C ASN A 103 -4.91 18.24 -33.03
N ILE A 104 -4.33 17.38 -32.18
CA ILE A 104 -4.14 17.73 -30.75
C ILE A 104 -2.64 17.88 -30.52
N SER A 105 -2.17 19.14 -30.53
CA SER A 105 -0.75 19.48 -30.67
C SER A 105 0.08 19.16 -29.42
N ILE A 106 1.32 18.69 -29.65
CA ILE A 106 2.41 18.43 -28.68
C ILE A 106 2.67 19.60 -27.71
N LYS A 107 2.21 20.82 -28.04
CA LYS A 107 2.28 22.02 -27.20
C LYS A 107 1.56 21.84 -25.84
N ASN A 108 0.51 21.02 -25.77
CA ASN A 108 -0.26 20.82 -24.53
C ASN A 108 0.43 19.91 -23.49
N ILE A 109 1.37 19.05 -23.89
CA ILE A 109 2.00 18.07 -22.97
C ILE A 109 3.19 18.70 -22.21
N LEU A 110 4.00 19.53 -22.87
CA LEU A 110 5.08 20.27 -22.18
C LEU A 110 4.52 21.32 -21.22
N ILE A 111 3.44 22.02 -21.62
CA ILE A 111 2.73 22.95 -20.75
C ILE A 111 2.18 22.21 -19.51
N ARG A 112 1.68 20.97 -19.64
CA ARG A 112 1.23 20.16 -18.49
C ARG A 112 2.33 19.80 -17.48
N LYS A 113 3.61 19.72 -17.86
CA LYS A 113 4.69 19.33 -16.94
C LYS A 113 5.21 20.51 -16.11
N GLU A 114 5.40 21.67 -16.74
CA GLU A 114 5.69 22.92 -16.03
C GLU A 114 4.47 23.38 -15.21
N LEU A 115 3.25 23.22 -15.76
CA LEU A 115 2.03 23.37 -14.99
C LEU A 115 1.91 22.30 -13.90
N ALA A 116 2.46 21.08 -14.03
CA ALA A 116 2.39 20.09 -12.95
C ALA A 116 3.28 20.45 -11.78
N GLU A 117 4.46 21.05 -11.99
CA GLU A 117 5.31 21.55 -10.91
C GLU A 117 4.75 22.82 -10.26
N ILE A 118 4.23 23.75 -11.06
CA ILE A 118 3.53 24.95 -10.56
C ILE A 118 2.22 24.55 -9.87
N ASN A 119 1.44 23.64 -10.44
CA ASN A 119 0.25 23.06 -9.83
C ASN A 119 0.61 22.30 -8.58
N LYS A 120 1.72 21.55 -8.53
CA LYS A 120 2.14 20.86 -7.30
C LYS A 120 2.41 21.86 -6.19
N LYS A 121 3.17 22.93 -6.44
CA LYS A 121 3.37 23.99 -5.44
C LYS A 121 2.07 24.71 -5.05
N LEU A 122 1.19 25.00 -6.01
CA LEU A 122 -0.12 25.59 -5.73
C LEU A 122 -1.05 24.62 -4.98
N ILE A 123 -0.98 23.33 -5.26
CA ILE A 123 -1.70 22.25 -4.58
C ILE A 123 -1.16 22.11 -3.16
N ASP A 124 0.15 22.14 -2.94
CA ASP A 124 0.78 22.06 -1.62
C ASP A 124 0.39 23.28 -0.77
N MET A 125 0.45 24.50 -1.35
CA MET A 125 -0.03 25.72 -0.68
C MET A 125 -1.53 25.65 -0.36
N LYS A 126 -2.36 25.24 -1.31
CA LYS A 126 -3.81 25.11 -1.11
C LYS A 126 -4.16 24.01 -0.11
N ASN A 127 -3.42 22.90 -0.11
CA ASN A 127 -3.58 21.82 0.85
C ASN A 127 -3.21 22.30 2.26
N SER A 128 -2.18 23.15 2.40
CA SER A 128 -1.81 23.76 3.67
C SER A 128 -2.90 24.72 4.20
N GLU A 129 -3.49 25.54 3.33
CA GLU A 129 -4.65 26.38 3.69
C GLU A 129 -5.89 25.56 4.05
N GLU A 130 -6.24 24.55 3.23
CA GLU A 130 -7.36 23.63 3.49
C GLU A 130 -7.15 22.87 4.80
N TYR A 131 -5.92 22.45 5.09
CA TYR A 131 -5.59 21.76 6.32
C TYR A 131 -5.66 22.69 7.54
N SER A 132 -5.14 23.91 7.44
CA SER A 132 -5.23 24.91 8.50
C SER A 132 -6.69 25.24 8.86
N ALA A 133 -7.56 25.34 7.85
CA ALA A 133 -9.00 25.51 8.04
C ALA A 133 -9.63 24.26 8.69
N TRP A 134 -9.20 23.07 8.28
CA TRP A 134 -9.65 21.81 8.86
C TRP A 134 -9.29 21.71 10.35
N LEU A 135 -8.05 22.03 10.73
CA LEU A 135 -7.56 22.03 12.12
C LEU A 135 -8.46 22.88 13.01
N THR A 136 -8.71 24.13 12.62
CA THR A 136 -9.54 25.10 13.36
C THR A 136 -10.95 24.57 13.66
N LYS A 137 -11.49 23.73 12.77
CA LYS A 137 -12.87 23.21 12.87
C LYS A 137 -12.96 21.88 13.63
N HIS A 138 -11.95 21.02 13.49
CA HIS A 138 -12.02 19.62 13.89
C HIS A 138 -11.17 19.27 15.11
N GLU A 139 -10.11 20.01 15.41
CA GLU A 139 -9.33 19.84 16.63
C GLU A 139 -9.92 20.69 17.75
N LYS A 140 -10.96 20.13 18.39
CA LYS A 140 -11.52 20.69 19.61
C LYS A 140 -11.00 19.90 20.80
N PHE A 141 -10.41 20.63 21.75
CA PHE A 141 -10.04 20.07 23.03
C PHE A 141 -11.29 19.66 23.79
N GLU A 142 -11.41 18.36 24.07
CA GLU A 142 -12.39 17.84 25.02
C GLU A 142 -11.73 17.73 26.40
N PRO A 143 -12.35 18.25 27.47
CA PRO A 143 -11.77 18.22 28.79
C PRO A 143 -11.55 16.78 29.27
N THR A 144 -10.50 16.60 30.08
CA THR A 144 -10.09 15.30 30.63
C THR A 144 -11.25 14.64 31.37
N LYS A 145 -11.60 13.42 30.94
CA LYS A 145 -12.59 12.58 31.63
C LYS A 145 -11.89 11.65 32.62
N GLU A 146 -12.51 11.45 33.77
CA GLU A 146 -12.13 10.34 34.65
C GLU A 146 -12.60 9.02 34.04
N TYR A 147 -11.67 8.09 33.86
CA TYR A 147 -11.95 6.77 33.31
C TYR A 147 -11.94 5.70 34.41
N PRO A 148 -12.89 4.75 34.43
CA PRO A 148 -12.83 3.60 35.34
C PRO A 148 -11.60 2.71 35.10
N TYR A 149 -11.23 2.50 33.84
CA TYR A 149 -10.05 1.75 33.46
C TYR A 149 -8.91 2.72 33.11
N GLN A 150 -7.83 2.70 33.90
CA GLN A 150 -6.69 3.60 33.75
C GLN A 150 -5.39 2.80 33.58
N PRO A 151 -5.18 2.14 32.44
CA PRO A 151 -3.97 1.36 32.20
C PRO A 151 -2.75 2.27 32.14
N LYS A 152 -1.64 1.83 32.74
CA LYS A 152 -0.38 2.56 32.62
C LYS A 152 0.18 2.38 31.21
N ILE A 153 0.56 3.49 30.57
CA ILE A 153 1.21 3.50 29.25
C ILE A 153 2.70 3.80 29.42
N SER A 154 3.57 2.91 28.96
CA SER A 154 5.02 3.14 28.89
C SER A 154 5.39 3.68 27.52
N ILE A 155 5.82 4.93 27.44
CA ILE A 155 6.34 5.52 26.21
C ILE A 155 7.79 5.09 26.05
N VAL A 156 8.10 4.35 25.00
CA VAL A 156 9.42 3.78 24.72
C VAL A 156 10.11 4.61 23.65
N MET A 157 11.30 5.10 23.95
CA MET A 157 12.02 6.06 23.11
C MET A 157 13.52 5.76 23.03
N PRO A 158 14.03 5.30 21.87
CA PRO A 158 15.46 5.21 21.62
C PRO A 158 16.05 6.61 21.35
N VAL A 159 17.21 6.92 21.94
CA VAL A 159 17.87 8.23 21.80
C VAL A 159 19.31 8.04 21.35
N TYR A 160 19.73 8.78 20.32
CA TYR A 160 21.13 8.82 19.89
C TYR A 160 21.50 10.18 19.27
N ASN A 161 22.37 10.93 19.94
CA ASN A 161 22.97 12.18 19.44
C ASN A 161 21.99 13.29 18.96
N VAL A 162 20.73 13.25 19.38
CA VAL A 162 19.73 14.29 19.08
C VAL A 162 20.04 15.59 19.84
N PRO A 163 19.98 16.78 19.21
CA PRO A 163 20.10 18.05 19.92
C PRO A 163 19.15 18.14 21.12
N GLY A 164 19.64 18.66 22.24
CA GLY A 164 18.90 18.75 23.50
C GLY A 164 17.64 19.61 23.40
N GLU A 165 17.63 20.59 22.48
CA GLU A 165 16.45 21.37 22.13
C GLU A 165 15.29 20.49 21.64
N TYR A 166 15.51 19.67 20.61
CA TYR A 166 14.46 18.84 20.02
C TYR A 166 14.00 17.75 20.99
N LEU A 167 14.94 17.11 21.68
CA LEU A 167 14.63 16.16 22.73
C LEU A 167 13.83 16.79 23.87
N GLY A 168 14.15 18.04 24.22
CA GLY A 168 13.42 18.83 25.19
C GLY A 168 11.97 19.05 24.77
N TYR A 169 11.73 19.48 23.53
CA TYR A 169 10.37 19.65 22.99
C TYR A 169 9.58 18.35 22.96
N CYS A 170 10.20 17.24 22.56
CA CYS A 170 9.59 15.91 22.60
C CYS A 170 9.17 15.53 24.02
N LEU A 171 10.11 15.59 24.98
CA LEU A 171 9.85 15.25 26.38
C LEU A 171 8.78 16.12 27.03
N ASP A 172 8.82 17.44 26.80
CA ASP A 172 7.78 18.35 27.30
C ASP A 172 6.40 18.02 26.71
N SER A 173 6.31 17.61 25.43
CA SER A 173 5.03 17.21 24.82
C SER A 173 4.40 15.98 25.49
N ILE A 174 5.23 15.04 25.97
CA ILE A 174 4.77 13.85 26.69
C ILE A 174 4.45 14.20 28.14
N LEU A 175 5.26 15.04 28.81
CA LEU A 175 5.01 15.45 30.19
C LEU A 175 3.72 16.28 30.34
N ASN A 176 3.34 17.01 29.29
CA ASN A 176 2.12 17.83 29.25
C ASN A 176 0.87 17.04 28.85
N GLN A 177 0.96 15.72 28.62
CA GLN A 177 -0.21 14.90 28.31
C GLN A 177 -1.28 15.04 29.38
N THR A 178 -2.55 15.11 28.98
CA THR A 178 -3.67 15.25 29.93
C THR A 178 -3.92 13.99 30.77
N TYR A 179 -3.62 12.81 30.23
CA TYR A 179 -3.64 11.56 30.98
C TYR A 179 -2.32 11.39 31.74
N GLN A 180 -2.37 11.14 33.07
CA GLN A 180 -1.18 11.18 33.93
C GLN A 180 -0.57 9.81 34.27
N ASN A 181 -1.29 8.70 34.10
CA ASN A 181 -0.77 7.36 34.42
C ASN A 181 0.10 6.82 33.28
N PHE A 182 1.26 7.41 33.10
CA PHE A 182 2.25 6.98 32.12
C PHE A 182 3.67 7.02 32.70
N GLU A 183 4.61 6.45 31.97
CA GLU A 183 6.05 6.63 32.20
C GLU A 183 6.78 6.78 30.87
N ILE A 184 7.97 7.37 30.90
CA ILE A 184 8.84 7.53 29.73
C ILE A 184 10.08 6.66 29.95
N CYS A 185 10.22 5.64 29.12
CA CYS A 185 11.31 4.67 29.15
C CYS A 185 12.25 4.96 27.99
N ILE A 186 13.46 5.42 28.32
CA ILE A 186 14.42 5.92 27.36
C ILE A 186 15.67 5.05 27.39
N ALA A 187 16.19 4.71 26.22
CA ALA A 187 17.52 4.16 26.08
C ALA A 187 18.40 5.13 25.30
N ASP A 188 19.37 5.73 25.99
CA ASP A 188 20.46 6.45 25.32
C ASP A 188 21.42 5.43 24.72
N ASP A 189 21.53 5.40 23.39
CA ASP A 189 22.28 4.42 22.62
C ASP A 189 23.78 4.79 22.52
N CYS A 190 24.39 5.06 23.67
CA CYS A 190 25.78 5.50 23.79
C CYS A 190 26.01 6.83 23.03
N SER A 191 25.20 7.86 23.33
CA SER A 191 25.39 9.18 22.73
C SER A 191 26.77 9.76 23.07
N THR A 192 27.35 10.47 22.13
CA THR A 192 28.58 11.26 22.30
C THR A 192 28.30 12.76 22.41
N ASN A 193 27.11 13.19 21.99
CA ASN A 193 26.66 14.56 22.13
C ASN A 193 26.33 14.86 23.60
N THR A 194 27.12 15.75 24.21
CA THR A 194 26.95 16.13 25.61
C THR A 194 25.63 16.83 25.88
N ASP A 195 25.09 17.57 24.90
CA ASP A 195 23.81 18.26 25.04
C ASP A 195 22.64 17.26 25.19
N THR A 196 22.67 16.16 24.42
CA THR A 196 21.73 15.04 24.57
C THR A 196 21.77 14.46 25.98
N ILE A 197 22.97 14.14 26.47
CA ILE A 197 23.19 13.49 27.77
C ILE A 197 22.76 14.40 28.92
N GLU A 198 23.15 15.67 28.88
CA GLU A 198 22.79 16.63 29.93
C GLU A 198 21.29 16.95 29.92
N THR A 199 20.66 16.97 28.74
CA THR A 199 19.20 17.07 28.62
C THR A 199 18.52 15.88 29.30
N LEU A 200 18.92 14.63 29.00
CA LEU A 200 18.36 13.45 29.65
C LEU A 200 18.51 13.50 31.18
N LYS A 201 19.71 13.83 31.68
CA LYS A 201 19.96 13.98 33.14
C LYS A 201 19.10 15.07 33.76
N LYS A 202 18.91 16.20 33.08
CA LYS A 202 18.04 17.30 33.54
C LYS A 202 16.60 16.81 33.69
N TYR A 203 16.07 16.10 32.69
CA TYR A 203 14.70 15.60 32.70
C TYR A 203 14.47 14.49 33.73
N MET A 204 15.43 13.57 33.92
CA MET A 204 15.38 12.57 35.00
C MET A 204 15.25 13.18 36.40
N ARG A 205 15.91 14.33 36.63
CA ARG A 205 15.81 15.06 37.91
C ARG A 205 14.49 15.81 38.05
N ARG A 206 13.87 16.18 36.93
CA ARG A 206 12.64 16.99 36.87
C ARG A 206 11.38 16.15 37.12
N ASP A 207 11.32 14.93 36.60
CA ASP A 207 10.13 14.09 36.72
C ASP A 207 10.49 12.61 36.91
N SER A 208 9.98 12.02 38.00
CA SER A 208 10.22 10.62 38.37
C SER A 208 9.66 9.59 37.39
N ARG A 209 8.76 9.99 36.49
CA ARG A 209 8.21 9.13 35.43
C ARG A 209 9.23 8.89 34.32
N ILE A 210 10.33 9.64 34.26
CA ILE A 210 11.38 9.52 33.24
C ILE A 210 12.45 8.55 33.73
N LYS A 211 12.54 7.41 33.06
CA LYS A 211 13.52 6.35 33.31
C LYS A 211 14.47 6.29 32.11
N VAL A 212 15.77 6.37 32.38
CA VAL A 212 16.79 6.34 31.32
C VAL A 212 17.79 5.23 31.63
N VAL A 213 18.07 4.40 30.63
CA VAL A 213 19.25 3.53 30.60
C VAL A 213 20.28 4.13 29.66
N PHE A 214 21.50 4.34 30.15
CA PHE A 214 22.64 4.77 29.34
C PHE A 214 23.40 3.53 28.89
N ARG A 215 23.31 3.20 27.60
CA ARG A 215 23.95 2.01 27.06
C ARG A 215 25.45 2.23 26.91
N GLU A 216 26.23 1.21 27.25
CA GLU A 216 27.71 1.27 27.15
C GLU A 216 28.23 1.12 25.70
N LYS A 217 27.37 0.66 24.78
CA LYS A 217 27.72 0.41 23.39
C LYS A 217 26.55 0.79 22.50
N ASN A 218 26.85 1.48 21.40
CA ASN A 218 25.86 1.75 20.36
C ASN A 218 25.39 0.42 19.72
N GLY A 219 24.09 0.18 19.72
CA GLY A 219 23.46 -1.03 19.16
C GLY A 219 22.36 -0.74 18.15
N HIS A 220 22.27 0.51 17.70
CA HIS A 220 21.24 1.03 16.82
C HIS A 220 19.81 0.90 17.39
N ILE A 221 18.84 1.35 16.59
CA ILE A 221 17.46 1.55 17.02
C ILE A 221 16.85 0.28 17.64
N SER A 222 16.97 -0.89 17.03
CA SER A 222 16.34 -2.12 17.55
C SER A 222 16.80 -2.49 18.96
N ARG A 223 18.12 -2.45 19.24
CA ARG A 223 18.65 -2.78 20.57
C ARG A 223 18.35 -1.67 21.57
N ALA A 224 18.40 -0.41 21.14
CA ALA A 224 18.06 0.72 21.99
C ALA A 224 16.60 0.65 22.42
N THR A 225 15.68 0.47 21.48
CA THR A 225 14.25 0.32 21.77
C THR A 225 13.97 -0.88 22.67
N ASN A 226 14.66 -2.01 22.49
CA ASN A 226 14.55 -3.15 23.42
C ASN A 226 15.06 -2.82 24.83
N SER A 227 16.16 -2.08 24.97
CA SER A 227 16.66 -1.66 26.29
C SER A 227 15.67 -0.72 26.99
N ALA A 228 14.96 0.11 26.23
CA ALA A 228 13.89 0.94 26.75
C ALA A 228 12.62 0.11 27.09
N LEU A 229 12.29 -0.92 26.30
CA LEU A 229 11.22 -1.87 26.62
C LEU A 229 11.47 -2.61 27.94
N GLU A 230 12.73 -2.92 28.30
CA GLU A 230 13.07 -3.56 29.57
C GLU A 230 12.74 -2.69 30.79
N LEU A 231 12.70 -1.36 30.64
CA LEU A 231 12.29 -0.42 31.69
C LEU A 231 10.76 -0.30 31.83
N ALA A 232 10.02 -0.73 30.81
CA ALA A 232 8.58 -0.55 30.70
C ALA A 232 7.81 -1.47 31.67
N THR A 233 6.92 -0.87 32.44
CA THR A 233 6.06 -1.51 33.45
C THR A 233 4.57 -1.32 33.16
N GLY A 234 4.24 -0.55 32.12
CA GLY A 234 2.89 -0.31 31.67
C GLY A 234 2.25 -1.55 31.03
N GLU A 235 0.93 -1.59 31.07
CA GLU A 235 0.15 -2.60 30.35
C GLU A 235 0.26 -2.42 28.83
N PHE A 236 0.45 -1.16 28.40
CA PHE A 236 0.64 -0.79 27.00
C PHE A 236 1.97 -0.07 26.81
N VAL A 237 2.53 -0.22 25.62
CA VAL A 237 3.73 0.46 25.15
C VAL A 237 3.36 1.39 24.00
N GLY A 238 3.69 2.67 24.13
CA GLY A 238 3.64 3.64 23.03
C GLY A 238 5.02 3.84 22.41
N LEU A 239 5.13 3.83 21.09
CA LEU A 239 6.39 4.07 20.37
C LEU A 239 6.54 5.57 20.05
N MET A 240 7.68 6.16 20.38
CA MET A 240 7.93 7.59 20.18
C MET A 240 9.34 7.83 19.64
N ASP A 241 9.45 8.65 18.58
CA ASP A 241 10.74 9.15 18.10
C ASP A 241 11.18 10.37 18.91
N ASN A 242 12.49 10.51 19.09
CA ASN A 242 13.09 11.40 20.10
C ASN A 242 13.09 12.90 19.75
N ASP A 243 12.62 13.25 18.57
CA ASP A 243 12.55 14.60 18.01
C ASP A 243 11.13 15.03 17.62
N ASP A 244 10.15 14.14 17.79
CA ASP A 244 8.75 14.36 17.39
C ASP A 244 7.89 14.95 18.52
N LYS A 245 6.65 15.29 18.19
CA LYS A 245 5.71 15.87 19.13
C LYS A 245 4.45 15.02 19.24
N LEU A 246 4.06 14.73 20.47
CA LEU A 246 2.80 14.07 20.78
C LEU A 246 1.72 15.11 21.08
N GLU A 247 0.54 14.93 20.49
CA GLU A 247 -0.61 15.83 20.72
C GLU A 247 -1.09 15.74 22.18
N ILE A 248 -1.49 16.85 22.82
CA ILE A 248 -1.67 16.96 24.29
C ILE A 248 -2.68 15.98 24.90
N HIS A 249 -3.59 15.46 24.07
CA HIS A 249 -4.65 14.54 24.47
C HIS A 249 -4.48 13.13 23.87
N ALA A 250 -3.35 12.83 23.22
CA ALA A 250 -3.11 11.56 22.56
C ALA A 250 -3.29 10.35 23.49
N LEU A 251 -2.68 10.38 24.68
CA LEU A 251 -2.83 9.29 25.65
C LEU A 251 -4.26 9.20 26.21
N ASN A 252 -4.97 10.32 26.32
CA ASN A 252 -6.37 10.31 26.75
C ASN A 252 -7.27 9.62 25.72
N GLU A 253 -7.05 9.86 24.42
CA GLU A 253 -7.80 9.22 23.34
C GLU A 253 -7.58 7.71 23.29
N VAL A 254 -6.34 7.26 23.52
CA VAL A 254 -6.01 5.84 23.66
C VAL A 254 -6.81 5.22 24.81
N VAL A 255 -6.79 5.84 25.99
CA VAL A 255 -7.51 5.34 27.18
C VAL A 255 -9.02 5.38 26.98
N ASN A 256 -9.55 6.41 26.32
CA ASN A 256 -10.96 6.53 25.96
C ASN A 256 -11.43 5.33 25.11
N VAL A 257 -10.63 4.95 24.11
CA VAL A 257 -10.90 3.77 23.27
C VAL A 257 -10.84 2.49 24.08
N LEU A 258 -9.83 2.33 24.94
CA LEU A 258 -9.70 1.16 25.81
C LEU A 258 -10.84 1.03 26.84
N ASN A 259 -11.44 2.14 27.27
CA ASN A 259 -12.64 2.09 28.14
C ASN A 259 -13.91 1.67 27.40
N LYS A 260 -13.96 1.90 26.08
CA LYS A 260 -15.06 1.41 25.24
C LYS A 260 -14.86 -0.05 24.85
N ASN A 261 -13.62 -0.47 24.68
CA ASN A 261 -13.25 -1.84 24.35
C ASN A 261 -11.88 -2.20 24.96
N PRO A 262 -11.86 -2.81 26.15
CA PRO A 262 -10.62 -3.13 26.86
C PRO A 262 -9.84 -4.29 26.23
N ASP A 263 -10.46 -5.03 25.30
CA ASP A 263 -9.84 -6.16 24.61
C ASP A 263 -8.90 -5.73 23.48
N ILE A 264 -8.87 -4.44 23.10
CA ILE A 264 -8.00 -3.94 22.04
C ILE A 264 -6.53 -4.17 22.41
N ASP A 265 -5.77 -4.63 21.43
CA ASP A 265 -4.38 -5.05 21.60
C ASP A 265 -3.39 -4.10 20.93
N PHE A 266 -3.79 -3.45 19.85
CA PHE A 266 -2.95 -2.55 19.08
C PHE A 266 -3.78 -1.36 18.61
N ILE A 267 -3.35 -0.16 18.97
CA ILE A 267 -3.95 1.11 18.58
C ILE A 267 -2.95 1.90 17.73
N TYR A 268 -3.42 2.52 16.66
CA TYR A 268 -2.65 3.52 15.92
C TYR A 268 -3.48 4.75 15.59
N THR A 269 -2.82 5.85 15.23
CA THR A 269 -3.45 7.16 15.00
C THR A 269 -3.13 7.71 13.61
N ASP A 270 -3.87 8.73 13.17
CA ASP A 270 -3.40 9.59 12.08
C ASP A 270 -2.18 10.43 12.55
N GLU A 271 -1.42 10.92 11.58
CA GLU A 271 -0.22 11.74 11.81
C GLU A 271 -0.15 12.87 10.78
N ASP A 272 0.64 13.89 11.06
CA ASP A 272 1.03 14.92 10.10
C ASP A 272 2.47 15.36 10.33
N LYS A 273 2.89 16.40 9.64
CA LYS A 273 4.22 17.01 9.83
C LYS A 273 4.11 18.35 10.51
N ILE A 274 5.14 18.69 11.28
CA ILE A 274 5.27 19.98 11.96
C ILE A 274 6.66 20.60 11.71
N ASP A 275 6.69 21.89 11.37
CA ASP A 275 7.94 22.64 11.25
C ASP A 275 8.41 23.23 12.60
N MET A 276 9.47 24.03 12.58
CA MET A 276 10.04 24.63 13.79
C MET A 276 9.23 25.82 14.30
N GLU A 277 8.39 26.39 13.45
CA GLU A 277 7.45 27.47 13.75
C GLU A 277 6.09 26.94 14.21
N GLU A 278 5.97 25.61 14.41
CA GLU A 278 4.77 24.88 14.82
C GLU A 278 3.63 24.91 13.77
N ASN A 279 3.94 25.21 12.51
CA ASN A 279 2.99 25.06 11.41
C ASN A 279 2.88 23.58 11.01
N ARG A 280 1.64 23.14 10.79
CA ARG A 280 1.32 21.75 10.48
C ARG A 280 0.96 21.57 9.01
N SER A 281 1.39 20.45 8.43
CA SER A 281 1.23 20.15 6.99
C SER A 281 1.24 18.65 6.70
N ASP A 282 0.97 18.26 5.46
CA ASP A 282 1.03 16.87 4.98
C ASP A 282 0.29 15.83 5.87
N PRO A 283 -1.01 15.99 6.14
CA PRO A 283 -1.75 15.03 6.95
C PRO A 283 -1.82 13.66 6.26
N HIS A 284 -1.46 12.63 7.01
CA HIS A 284 -1.65 11.24 6.65
C HIS A 284 -2.92 10.72 7.33
N PHE A 285 -4.05 10.88 6.64
CA PHE A 285 -5.34 10.32 7.05
C PHE A 285 -5.42 8.84 6.60
N LYS A 286 -5.19 7.94 7.55
CA LYS A 286 -5.05 6.50 7.37
C LYS A 286 -6.42 5.83 7.30
N SER A 287 -6.48 4.69 6.62
CA SER A 287 -7.63 3.79 6.75
C SER A 287 -7.61 3.09 8.12
N ASP A 288 -8.72 2.45 8.47
CA ASP A 288 -8.68 1.42 9.50
C ASP A 288 -7.85 0.21 9.03
N PHE A 289 -7.69 -0.79 9.91
CA PHE A 289 -6.69 -1.84 9.76
C PHE A 289 -6.90 -2.70 8.50
N ALA A 290 -5.95 -2.61 7.56
CA ALA A 290 -5.98 -3.22 6.25
C ALA A 290 -4.72 -4.07 6.05
N LEU A 291 -4.87 -5.39 6.21
CA LEU A 291 -3.74 -6.32 6.21
C LEU A 291 -3.01 -6.36 4.86
N ASP A 292 -3.75 -6.39 3.75
CA ASP A 292 -3.13 -6.49 2.42
C ASP A 292 -2.51 -5.16 2.01
N THR A 293 -3.10 -4.03 2.44
CA THR A 293 -2.48 -2.70 2.35
C THR A 293 -1.17 -2.64 3.15
N LEU A 294 -1.14 -3.22 4.36
CA LEU A 294 0.07 -3.25 5.20
C LEU A 294 1.22 -3.99 4.48
N TYR A 295 0.94 -5.04 3.71
CA TYR A 295 1.97 -5.70 2.90
C TYR A 295 2.55 -4.79 1.81
N GLY A 296 1.74 -3.85 1.30
CA GLY A 296 2.18 -2.82 0.36
C GLY A 296 3.13 -1.79 0.98
N GLY A 297 3.10 -1.61 2.30
CA GLY A 297 3.98 -0.70 3.02
C GLY A 297 3.47 -0.40 4.42
N ASN A 298 4.36 0.03 5.30
CA ASN A 298 3.99 0.42 6.66
C ASN A 298 3.20 1.75 6.64
N TYR A 299 1.88 1.69 6.44
CA TYR A 299 1.02 2.87 6.52
C TYR A 299 0.61 3.22 7.96
N ILE A 300 0.81 2.29 8.90
CA ILE A 300 0.47 2.47 10.32
C ILE A 300 1.37 3.55 10.94
N CYS A 301 2.69 3.43 10.75
CA CYS A 301 3.68 4.39 11.24
C CYS A 301 3.43 4.80 12.71
N HIS A 302 3.24 6.09 12.96
CA HIS A 302 3.11 6.71 14.27
C HIS A 302 1.67 7.23 14.46
N PHE A 303 1.16 7.48 15.66
CA PHE A 303 1.62 6.96 16.93
C PHE A 303 1.05 5.56 17.13
N SER A 304 1.87 4.62 17.59
CA SER A 304 1.46 3.21 17.78
C SER A 304 1.51 2.84 19.26
N VAL A 305 0.40 2.34 19.81
CA VAL A 305 0.26 1.88 21.20
C VAL A 305 -0.17 0.43 21.25
N ILE A 306 0.65 -0.44 21.84
CA ILE A 306 0.54 -1.89 21.72
C ILE A 306 0.53 -2.49 23.12
N ARG A 307 -0.32 -3.50 23.34
CA ARG A 307 -0.35 -4.26 24.60
C ARG A 307 1.00 -4.93 24.81
N LYS A 308 1.63 -4.66 25.96
CA LYS A 308 3.00 -5.11 26.25
C LYS A 308 3.14 -6.63 26.21
N SER A 309 2.12 -7.36 26.68
CA SER A 309 2.14 -8.83 26.67
C SER A 309 2.31 -9.43 25.26
N ILE A 310 1.87 -8.73 24.20
CA ILE A 310 2.07 -9.17 22.82
C ILE A 310 3.51 -8.90 22.39
N ILE A 311 4.06 -7.72 22.69
CA ILE A 311 5.46 -7.40 22.41
C ILE A 311 6.39 -8.40 23.09
N ASP A 312 6.11 -8.72 24.36
CA ASP A 312 6.87 -9.70 25.15
C ASP A 312 6.79 -11.09 24.51
N LYS A 313 5.58 -11.50 24.09
CA LYS A 313 5.35 -12.81 23.44
C LYS A 313 6.15 -12.97 22.15
N ILE A 314 6.28 -11.92 21.34
CA ILE A 314 7.01 -11.95 20.07
C ILE A 314 8.50 -11.58 20.19
N GLY A 315 8.98 -11.28 21.41
CA GLY A 315 10.38 -10.99 21.71
C GLY A 315 10.88 -9.60 21.29
N GLY A 316 10.00 -8.59 21.22
CA GLY A 316 10.39 -7.21 20.95
C GLY A 316 10.90 -6.96 19.52
N PHE A 317 11.83 -6.02 19.37
CA PHE A 317 12.41 -5.60 18.09
C PHE A 317 13.56 -6.52 17.68
N ARG A 318 13.60 -6.90 16.40
CA ARG A 318 14.68 -7.76 15.86
C ARG A 318 15.80 -6.91 15.27
N THR A 319 17.05 -7.28 15.55
CA THR A 319 18.21 -6.67 14.89
C THR A 319 18.31 -7.08 13.42
N GLY A 320 18.82 -6.19 12.58
CA GLY A 320 18.94 -6.41 11.13
C GLY A 320 17.70 -6.02 10.33
N TYR A 321 16.79 -5.25 10.93
CA TYR A 321 15.62 -4.63 10.30
C TYR A 321 15.61 -3.11 10.53
N GLU A 322 16.73 -2.53 10.95
CA GLU A 322 16.87 -1.09 11.17
C GLU A 322 16.45 -0.32 9.90
N GLY A 323 15.61 0.70 10.06
CA GLY A 323 14.93 1.43 8.98
C GLY A 323 13.54 0.89 8.64
N ALA A 324 13.21 -0.34 9.05
CA ALA A 324 11.89 -0.96 8.91
C ALA A 324 11.50 -1.75 10.16
N GLN A 325 12.08 -1.41 11.31
CA GLN A 325 11.92 -2.16 12.56
C GLN A 325 10.47 -2.19 13.06
N ASP A 326 9.74 -1.08 12.88
CA ASP A 326 8.32 -1.00 13.24
C ASP A 326 7.48 -1.83 12.28
N PHE A 327 7.84 -1.83 10.99
CA PHE A 327 7.15 -2.66 10.00
C PHE A 327 7.31 -4.15 10.32
N ASP A 328 8.53 -4.60 10.66
CA ASP A 328 8.78 -5.96 11.13
C ASP A 328 7.97 -6.30 12.40
N LEU A 329 7.93 -5.39 13.37
CA LEU A 329 7.18 -5.58 14.60
C LEU A 329 5.68 -5.72 14.30
N PHE A 330 5.11 -4.81 13.51
CA PHE A 330 3.68 -4.80 13.21
C PHE A 330 3.27 -6.05 12.43
N LEU A 331 4.04 -6.48 11.44
CA LEU A 331 3.82 -7.75 10.73
C LEU A 331 3.84 -8.96 11.69
N ARG A 332 4.64 -8.94 12.74
CA ARG A 332 4.62 -10.03 13.74
C ARG A 332 3.43 -9.93 14.69
N ILE A 333 3.03 -8.72 15.08
CA ILE A 333 1.85 -8.49 15.94
C ILE A 333 0.57 -8.97 15.25
N THR A 334 0.41 -8.76 13.95
CA THR A 334 -0.78 -9.21 13.20
C THR A 334 -0.93 -10.73 13.15
N ASN A 335 0.10 -11.50 13.50
CA ASN A 335 -0.01 -12.96 13.68
C ASN A 335 -0.60 -13.34 15.04
N GLU A 336 -0.49 -12.46 16.04
CA GLU A 336 -0.89 -12.72 17.41
C GLU A 336 -2.29 -12.19 17.72
N THR A 337 -2.72 -11.15 17.01
CA THR A 337 -4.02 -10.50 17.24
C THR A 337 -4.61 -9.87 15.99
N ASN A 338 -5.93 -9.85 15.93
CA ASN A 338 -6.72 -9.05 14.99
C ASN A 338 -7.48 -7.91 15.70
N LYS A 339 -7.26 -7.71 17.00
CA LYS A 339 -7.91 -6.68 17.82
C LYS A 339 -7.17 -5.34 17.68
N ILE A 340 -7.15 -4.84 16.45
CA ILE A 340 -6.42 -3.64 16.04
C ILE A 340 -7.43 -2.51 15.84
N TYR A 341 -7.15 -1.33 16.39
CA TYR A 341 -8.04 -0.19 16.32
C TYR A 341 -7.32 1.06 15.84
N HIS A 342 -7.95 1.79 14.93
CA HIS A 342 -7.45 3.05 14.43
C HIS A 342 -8.21 4.22 15.08
N ILE A 343 -7.48 5.18 15.62
CA ILE A 343 -8.04 6.46 16.06
C ILE A 343 -7.86 7.46 14.91
N PRO A 344 -8.93 7.82 14.18
CA PRO A 344 -8.87 8.75 13.05
C PRO A 344 -8.78 10.22 13.51
N LYS A 345 -7.74 10.50 14.30
CA LYS A 345 -7.34 11.79 14.83
C LYS A 345 -5.83 11.94 14.66
N VAL A 346 -5.39 13.12 14.27
CA VAL A 346 -3.98 13.45 14.16
C VAL A 346 -3.42 13.65 15.55
N LEU A 347 -2.76 12.63 16.10
CA LEU A 347 -2.28 12.62 17.48
C LEU A 347 -0.75 12.61 17.58
N TYR A 348 -0.08 12.62 16.43
CA TYR A 348 1.37 12.58 16.31
C TYR A 348 1.81 13.57 15.23
N HIS A 349 2.86 14.33 15.53
CA HIS A 349 3.41 15.31 14.61
C HIS A 349 4.88 15.01 14.35
N TRP A 350 5.16 14.64 13.10
CA TRP A 350 6.50 14.32 12.64
C TRP A 350 7.30 15.60 12.39
N ARG A 351 8.34 15.84 13.17
CA ARG A 351 9.10 17.09 13.12
C ARG A 351 10.00 17.13 11.90
N MET A 352 9.90 18.23 11.16
CA MET A 352 10.70 18.48 9.96
C MET A 352 12.04 19.12 10.32
N ILE A 353 13.01 18.31 10.77
CA ILE A 353 14.39 18.78 11.01
C ILE A 353 15.30 18.54 9.78
N PRO A 354 16.30 19.41 9.51
CA PRO A 354 17.27 19.19 8.44
C PRO A 354 17.98 17.84 8.55
N GLY A 355 17.86 17.00 7.51
CA GLY A 355 18.43 15.65 7.49
C GLY A 355 17.49 14.53 7.97
N SER A 356 16.32 14.87 8.54
CA SER A 356 15.28 13.88 8.87
C SER A 356 14.65 13.27 7.60
N THR A 357 14.18 12.04 7.75
CA THR A 357 13.31 11.37 6.76
C THR A 357 12.02 12.13 6.50
N ALA A 358 11.53 12.96 7.44
CA ALA A 358 10.38 13.86 7.27
C ALA A 358 10.58 14.85 6.11
N VAL A 359 11.83 15.27 5.88
CA VAL A 359 12.25 16.20 4.82
C VAL A 359 12.56 15.45 3.50
N GLY A 360 12.46 14.11 3.49
CA GLY A 360 12.53 13.31 2.27
C GLY A 360 13.95 13.07 1.73
N GLY A 361 14.97 12.98 2.59
CA GLY A 361 16.38 12.75 2.20
C GLY A 361 16.63 11.42 1.47
N ASP A 362 17.52 11.43 0.48
CA ASP A 362 17.70 10.34 -0.51
C ASP A 362 18.62 9.18 -0.09
N GLY A 363 19.35 9.30 1.02
CA GLY A 363 20.27 8.25 1.50
C GLY A 363 19.60 7.15 2.33
N ALA A 364 18.56 7.51 3.10
CA ALA A 364 17.88 6.58 4.00
C ALA A 364 16.89 5.64 3.31
N LYS A 365 16.45 5.99 2.10
CA LYS A 365 15.37 5.29 1.38
C LYS A 365 15.74 3.87 0.92
N ASN A 366 17.02 3.59 0.65
CA ASN A 366 17.41 2.29 0.08
C ASN A 366 17.59 1.20 1.15
N TYR A 367 18.23 1.50 2.28
CA TYR A 367 18.42 0.48 3.32
C TYR A 367 17.10 0.12 4.01
N ALA A 368 16.23 1.11 4.27
CA ALA A 368 14.90 0.90 4.82
C ALA A 368 14.03 0.04 3.88
N ALA A 369 14.11 0.28 2.57
CA ALA A 369 13.43 -0.55 1.57
C ALA A 369 13.91 -2.01 1.60
N LEU A 370 15.22 -2.23 1.70
CA LEU A 370 15.80 -3.57 1.80
C LEU A 370 15.40 -4.27 3.10
N ALA A 371 15.40 -3.54 4.22
CA ALA A 371 14.98 -4.05 5.52
C ALA A 371 13.49 -4.42 5.53
N GLY A 372 12.61 -3.62 4.91
CA GLY A 372 11.19 -3.94 4.81
C GLY A 372 10.90 -5.09 3.86
N LYS A 373 11.60 -5.18 2.72
CA LYS A 373 11.54 -6.37 1.84
C LYS A 373 11.96 -7.64 2.58
N LYS A 374 12.99 -7.57 3.41
CA LYS A 374 13.41 -8.67 4.30
C LYS A 374 12.34 -9.00 5.34
N ALA A 375 11.71 -8.00 5.97
CA ALA A 375 10.64 -8.21 6.95
C ALA A 375 9.44 -8.96 6.34
N LEU A 376 9.00 -8.57 5.14
CA LEU A 376 7.93 -9.26 4.41
C LEU A 376 8.33 -10.69 4.03
N LYS A 377 9.54 -10.88 3.51
CA LYS A 377 10.03 -12.21 3.12
C LYS A 377 10.01 -13.17 4.31
N ASP A 378 10.59 -12.75 5.42
CA ASP A 378 10.56 -13.48 6.68
C ASP A 378 9.13 -13.78 7.17
N TYR A 379 8.22 -12.83 7.02
CA TYR A 379 6.82 -12.98 7.42
C TYR A 379 6.12 -14.09 6.63
N PHE A 380 6.23 -14.07 5.29
CA PHE A 380 5.63 -15.09 4.44
C PHE A 380 6.32 -16.45 4.54
N GLU A 381 7.64 -16.48 4.73
CA GLU A 381 8.39 -17.72 4.98
C GLU A 381 7.90 -18.43 6.26
N ARG A 382 7.65 -17.69 7.35
CA ARG A 382 7.06 -18.27 8.58
C ARG A 382 5.64 -18.79 8.40
N LYS A 383 4.88 -18.22 7.46
CA LYS A 383 3.54 -18.69 7.09
C LYS A 383 3.57 -19.89 6.15
N GLY A 384 4.74 -20.25 5.61
CA GLY A 384 4.85 -21.27 4.57
C GLY A 384 4.19 -20.86 3.24
N ILE A 385 4.03 -19.55 3.00
CA ILE A 385 3.42 -19.02 1.78
C ILE A 385 4.55 -18.59 0.85
N PRO A 386 4.74 -19.26 -0.30
CA PRO A 386 5.78 -18.89 -1.24
C PRO A 386 5.39 -17.59 -1.97
N VAL A 387 6.28 -16.60 -1.92
CA VAL A 387 6.07 -15.28 -2.54
C VAL A 387 7.33 -14.78 -3.23
N ASN A 388 7.16 -13.99 -4.29
CA ASN A 388 8.16 -13.02 -4.69
C ASN A 388 7.76 -11.66 -4.13
N ILE A 389 8.73 -10.88 -3.66
CA ILE A 389 8.50 -9.53 -3.17
C ILE A 389 9.35 -8.60 -3.99
N ASP A 390 8.75 -7.53 -4.48
CA ASP A 390 9.45 -6.43 -5.10
C ASP A 390 9.06 -5.10 -4.48
N ASN A 391 9.84 -4.07 -4.77
CA ASN A 391 9.58 -2.72 -4.35
C ASN A 391 9.57 -1.82 -5.58
N PHE A 392 8.58 -0.92 -5.67
CA PHE A 392 8.51 0.04 -6.78
C PHE A 392 9.37 1.25 -6.47
N ILE A 393 9.06 1.91 -5.35
CA ILE A 393 9.70 3.15 -4.93
C ILE A 393 9.81 3.14 -3.41
N SER A 394 11.04 3.32 -2.92
CA SER A 394 11.31 3.39 -1.49
C SER A 394 10.71 2.17 -0.77
N THR A 395 9.83 2.40 0.20
CA THR A 395 9.22 1.42 1.10
C THR A 395 7.82 0.97 0.65
N HIS A 396 7.54 1.04 -0.65
CA HIS A 396 6.30 0.52 -1.27
C HIS A 396 6.58 -0.79 -1.99
N TYR A 397 5.87 -1.85 -1.60
CA TYR A 397 6.12 -3.22 -2.00
C TYR A 397 4.96 -3.82 -2.81
N PHE A 398 5.29 -4.86 -3.56
CA PHE A 398 4.34 -5.76 -4.21
C PHE A 398 4.68 -7.19 -3.83
N VAL A 399 3.66 -7.94 -3.42
CA VAL A 399 3.77 -9.35 -3.03
C VAL A 399 3.10 -10.16 -4.13
N GLU A 400 3.90 -10.89 -4.90
CA GLU A 400 3.41 -11.84 -5.88
C GLU A 400 3.33 -13.22 -5.21
N TYR A 401 2.12 -13.77 -5.08
CA TYR A 401 1.90 -15.09 -4.50
C TYR A 401 2.18 -16.19 -5.52
N LEU A 402 2.96 -17.18 -5.11
CA LEU A 402 3.34 -18.29 -5.96
C LEU A 402 2.51 -19.52 -5.60
N PHE A 403 2.25 -20.38 -6.59
CA PHE A 403 1.60 -21.67 -6.40
C PHE A 403 2.55 -22.79 -6.82
N LYS A 404 2.44 -23.93 -6.14
CA LYS A 404 3.20 -25.14 -6.51
C LYS A 404 2.60 -25.81 -7.75
N GLU A 405 1.28 -25.84 -7.82
CA GLU A 405 0.48 -26.34 -8.93
C GLU A 405 -0.60 -25.30 -9.22
N GLU A 406 -0.81 -24.98 -10.51
CA GLU A 406 -1.79 -23.99 -10.95
C GLU A 406 -3.21 -24.47 -10.63
N PRO A 407 -3.97 -23.75 -9.78
CA PRO A 407 -5.38 -24.08 -9.59
C PRO A 407 -6.21 -23.97 -10.87
N ALA A 408 -7.32 -24.69 -10.94
CA ALA A 408 -8.20 -24.60 -12.11
C ALA A 408 -8.96 -23.26 -12.11
N VAL A 409 -8.99 -22.57 -13.25
CA VAL A 409 -9.69 -21.28 -13.41
C VAL A 409 -10.75 -21.36 -14.50
N ASP A 410 -11.94 -20.87 -14.18
CA ASP A 410 -12.95 -20.57 -15.20
C ASP A 410 -13.06 -19.06 -15.41
N ILE A 411 -12.65 -18.59 -16.59
CA ILE A 411 -12.77 -17.19 -17.02
C ILE A 411 -14.14 -17.01 -17.67
N ILE A 412 -15.02 -16.27 -17.00
CA ILE A 412 -16.38 -15.94 -17.44
C ILE A 412 -16.36 -14.54 -18.05
N ILE A 413 -16.49 -14.49 -19.38
CA ILE A 413 -16.57 -13.25 -20.14
C ILE A 413 -18.04 -12.86 -20.27
N TYR A 414 -18.47 -11.83 -19.55
CA TYR A 414 -19.85 -11.33 -19.59
C TYR A 414 -19.99 -10.14 -20.53
N ASN A 415 -21.19 -9.91 -21.08
CA ASN A 415 -21.41 -8.96 -22.17
C ASN A 415 -20.53 -9.25 -23.41
N TYR A 416 -20.27 -10.52 -23.69
CA TYR A 416 -19.46 -10.92 -24.84
C TYR A 416 -20.14 -10.56 -26.16
N ASN A 417 -19.32 -10.18 -27.14
CA ASN A 417 -19.69 -9.89 -28.51
C ASN A 417 -18.62 -10.46 -29.44
N GLU A 418 -19.01 -10.99 -30.60
CA GLU A 418 -18.09 -11.60 -31.57
C GLU A 418 -17.02 -10.62 -32.09
N ASN A 419 -17.33 -9.32 -32.11
CA ASN A 419 -16.39 -8.27 -32.49
C ASN A 419 -15.41 -7.88 -31.37
N SER A 420 -15.53 -8.48 -30.18
CA SER A 420 -14.62 -8.20 -29.07
C SER A 420 -13.21 -8.73 -29.35
N LYS A 421 -12.22 -7.96 -28.94
CA LYS A 421 -10.81 -8.36 -28.98
C LYS A 421 -10.38 -9.17 -27.76
N ILE A 422 -11.27 -9.38 -26.78
CA ILE A 422 -10.91 -9.96 -25.48
C ILE A 422 -10.31 -11.37 -25.59
N LEU A 423 -10.86 -12.23 -26.44
CA LEU A 423 -10.34 -13.60 -26.61
C LEU A 423 -8.90 -13.59 -27.12
N LYS A 424 -8.64 -12.73 -28.11
CA LYS A 424 -7.28 -12.52 -28.62
C LYS A 424 -6.37 -11.95 -27.53
N SER A 425 -6.85 -10.95 -26.78
CA SER A 425 -6.10 -10.35 -25.69
C SER A 425 -5.76 -11.35 -24.58
N ILE A 426 -6.70 -12.20 -24.16
CA ILE A 426 -6.43 -13.29 -23.20
C ILE A 426 -5.38 -14.25 -23.78
N GLY A 427 -5.52 -14.67 -25.04
CA GLY A 427 -4.53 -15.56 -25.67
C GLY A 427 -3.13 -14.97 -25.80
N ASP A 428 -3.03 -13.66 -26.07
CA ASP A 428 -1.76 -12.94 -26.22
C ASP A 428 -1.11 -12.60 -24.86
N MET A 429 -1.91 -12.39 -23.81
CA MET A 429 -1.49 -11.84 -22.52
C MET A 429 -1.68 -12.80 -21.35
N THR A 430 -1.85 -14.11 -21.55
CA THR A 430 -2.00 -15.07 -20.44
C THR A 430 -0.93 -16.14 -20.52
N VAL A 431 -0.12 -16.26 -19.47
CA VAL A 431 0.92 -17.30 -19.34
C VAL A 431 0.51 -18.46 -18.43
N TYR A 432 -0.67 -18.38 -17.83
CA TYR A 432 -1.32 -19.43 -17.03
C TYR A 432 -1.79 -20.57 -17.93
N ASP A 433 -1.60 -21.83 -17.56
CA ASP A 433 -1.96 -23.00 -18.36
C ASP A 433 -3.34 -23.58 -17.96
N ASN A 434 -3.67 -23.61 -16.66
CA ASN A 434 -4.87 -24.30 -16.14
C ASN A 434 -6.14 -23.44 -16.13
N TYR A 435 -6.56 -22.93 -17.29
CA TYR A 435 -7.80 -22.15 -17.42
C TYR A 435 -8.70 -22.59 -18.56
N LYS A 436 -10.00 -22.28 -18.43
CA LYS A 436 -10.98 -22.36 -19.53
C LYS A 436 -11.76 -21.06 -19.66
N ILE A 437 -12.22 -20.76 -20.87
CA ILE A 437 -13.00 -19.55 -21.16
C ILE A 437 -14.46 -19.93 -21.39
N ILE A 438 -15.38 -19.20 -20.78
CA ILE A 438 -16.82 -19.29 -20.98
C ILE A 438 -17.35 -17.90 -21.36
N CYS A 439 -17.92 -17.77 -22.55
CA CYS A 439 -18.50 -16.52 -23.03
C CYS A 439 -20.02 -16.50 -22.81
N ILE A 440 -20.54 -15.40 -22.24
CA ILE A 440 -21.97 -15.17 -22.10
C ILE A 440 -22.37 -13.81 -22.70
N ASN A 441 -23.41 -13.82 -23.54
CA ASN A 441 -23.86 -12.63 -24.26
C ASN A 441 -24.67 -11.68 -23.36
N SER A 442 -25.45 -12.20 -22.41
CA SER A 442 -26.20 -11.40 -21.43
C SER A 442 -25.51 -11.40 -20.06
N GLY A 443 -25.10 -10.23 -19.60
CA GLY A 443 -24.60 -9.99 -18.25
C GLY A 443 -25.74 -9.84 -17.23
N ASP A 444 -26.70 -10.76 -17.20
CA ASP A 444 -27.72 -10.80 -16.15
C ASP A 444 -27.38 -11.86 -15.08
N VAL A 445 -27.91 -11.66 -13.87
CA VAL A 445 -27.57 -12.49 -12.70
C VAL A 445 -27.98 -13.95 -12.88
N LYS A 446 -29.05 -14.25 -13.61
CA LYS A 446 -29.51 -15.64 -13.78
C LYS A 446 -28.55 -16.40 -14.67
N THR A 447 -28.21 -15.82 -15.82
CA THR A 447 -27.25 -16.39 -16.78
C THR A 447 -25.88 -16.62 -16.13
N VAL A 448 -25.40 -15.64 -15.34
CA VAL A 448 -24.14 -15.78 -14.59
C VAL A 448 -24.20 -16.94 -13.60
N ASN A 449 -25.28 -17.07 -12.82
CA ASN A 449 -25.42 -18.18 -11.87
C ASN A 449 -25.53 -19.55 -12.55
N GLU A 450 -26.26 -19.66 -13.65
CA GLU A 450 -26.35 -20.90 -14.42
C GLU A 450 -25.00 -21.30 -15.01
N THR A 451 -24.21 -20.31 -15.44
CA THR A 451 -22.84 -20.53 -15.90
C THR A 451 -21.96 -21.08 -14.78
N VAL A 452 -21.97 -20.44 -13.61
CA VAL A 452 -21.16 -20.87 -12.46
C VAL A 452 -21.58 -22.25 -11.93
N LYS A 453 -22.84 -22.65 -12.04
CA LYS A 453 -23.26 -24.02 -11.68
C LYS A 453 -22.60 -25.10 -12.55
N ASN A 454 -22.23 -24.77 -13.79
CA ASN A 454 -21.53 -25.66 -14.71
C ASN A 454 -20.01 -25.44 -14.69
N SER A 455 -19.53 -24.46 -13.92
CA SER A 455 -18.12 -24.21 -13.71
C SER A 455 -17.49 -25.30 -12.84
N THR A 456 -16.23 -25.60 -13.13
CA THR A 456 -15.43 -26.64 -12.46
C THR A 456 -14.12 -26.10 -11.92
N GLY A 457 -13.75 -24.85 -12.26
CA GLY A 457 -12.57 -24.19 -11.71
C GLY A 457 -12.69 -24.01 -10.20
N ASP A 458 -11.55 -24.05 -9.52
CA ASP A 458 -11.46 -23.69 -8.10
C ASP A 458 -11.72 -22.19 -7.92
N TYR A 459 -11.30 -21.40 -8.91
CA TYR A 459 -11.45 -19.95 -8.97
C TYR A 459 -12.26 -19.53 -10.20
N LEU A 460 -13.05 -18.49 -10.01
CA LEU A 460 -13.83 -17.85 -11.06
C LEU A 460 -13.24 -16.47 -11.32
N VAL A 461 -13.04 -16.13 -12.59
CA VAL A 461 -12.66 -14.79 -13.03
C VAL A 461 -13.78 -14.22 -13.86
N PHE A 462 -14.29 -13.05 -13.49
CA PHE A 462 -15.29 -12.31 -14.25
C PHE A 462 -14.61 -11.15 -14.98
N VAL A 463 -14.86 -11.04 -16.27
CA VAL A 463 -14.33 -9.95 -17.09
C VAL A 463 -15.36 -9.45 -18.10
N ASP A 464 -15.50 -8.12 -18.23
CA ASP A 464 -16.40 -7.52 -19.20
C ASP A 464 -15.87 -7.74 -20.63
N GLY A 465 -16.76 -8.06 -21.55
CA GLY A 465 -16.44 -8.38 -22.94
C GLY A 465 -15.82 -7.24 -23.73
N ASN A 466 -15.78 -6.00 -23.24
CA ASN A 466 -15.13 -4.86 -23.93
C ASN A 466 -13.70 -4.58 -23.41
N THR A 467 -13.11 -5.55 -22.73
CA THR A 467 -11.81 -5.44 -22.04
C THR A 467 -10.64 -5.98 -22.88
N GLU A 468 -9.51 -5.28 -22.83
CA GLU A 468 -8.21 -5.69 -23.39
C GLU A 468 -7.16 -5.64 -22.26
N PHE A 469 -6.41 -6.72 -22.04
CA PHE A 469 -5.36 -6.83 -21.02
C PHE A 469 -4.07 -6.11 -21.44
N LEU A 470 -3.43 -5.46 -20.48
CA LEU A 470 -2.10 -4.85 -20.61
C LEU A 470 -1.02 -5.58 -19.79
N THR A 471 -1.44 -6.37 -18.80
CA THR A 471 -0.54 -7.17 -17.94
C THR A 471 -0.55 -8.61 -18.42
N VAL A 472 0.63 -9.25 -18.51
CA VAL A 472 0.80 -10.61 -19.07
C VAL A 472 0.60 -11.73 -18.04
N ASP A 473 1.09 -11.51 -16.84
CA ASP A 473 0.95 -12.41 -15.69
C ASP A 473 -0.32 -12.06 -14.88
N TRP A 474 -1.29 -11.42 -15.52
CA TRP A 474 -2.48 -10.91 -14.85
C TRP A 474 -3.23 -12.00 -14.11
N LEU A 475 -3.37 -13.19 -14.71
CA LEU A 475 -4.15 -14.28 -14.14
C LEU A 475 -3.43 -14.91 -12.95
N ASP A 476 -2.10 -15.01 -13.03
CA ASP A 476 -1.22 -15.48 -11.97
C ASP A 476 -1.32 -14.61 -10.73
N ILE A 477 -1.20 -13.29 -10.92
CA ILE A 477 -1.32 -12.32 -9.84
C ILE A 477 -2.74 -12.38 -9.26
N LEU A 478 -3.77 -12.36 -10.12
CA LEU A 478 -5.16 -12.32 -9.68
C LEU A 478 -5.53 -13.56 -8.85
N VAL A 479 -5.19 -14.75 -9.33
CA VAL A 479 -5.46 -16.02 -8.64
C VAL A 479 -4.56 -16.18 -7.42
N GLY A 480 -3.30 -15.73 -7.49
CA GLY A 480 -2.37 -15.72 -6.36
C GLY A 480 -2.96 -15.02 -5.14
N TYR A 481 -3.50 -13.81 -5.32
CA TYR A 481 -4.23 -13.09 -4.27
C TYR A 481 -5.53 -13.81 -3.88
N THR A 482 -6.34 -14.24 -4.87
CA THR A 482 -7.64 -14.88 -4.59
C THR A 482 -7.49 -16.18 -3.80
N SER A 483 -6.37 -16.87 -3.94
CA SER A 483 -6.07 -18.12 -3.24
C SER A 483 -5.77 -17.95 -1.75
N GLN A 484 -5.44 -16.74 -1.30
CA GLN A 484 -5.06 -16.52 0.09
C GLN A 484 -6.23 -16.68 1.06
N ASP A 485 -5.90 -16.94 2.32
CA ASP A 485 -6.91 -17.08 3.36
C ASP A 485 -7.64 -15.76 3.62
N LYS A 486 -8.97 -15.86 3.77
CA LYS A 486 -9.87 -14.73 4.02
C LYS A 486 -9.76 -13.58 3.01
N ILE A 487 -9.35 -13.84 1.77
CA ILE A 487 -9.54 -12.91 0.65
C ILE A 487 -10.80 -13.32 -0.11
N GLY A 488 -11.72 -12.35 -0.29
CA GLY A 488 -13.01 -12.54 -0.95
C GLY A 488 -12.92 -12.21 -2.44
N ILE A 489 -13.01 -10.91 -2.76
CA ILE A 489 -12.91 -10.41 -4.14
C ILE A 489 -11.55 -9.75 -4.37
N VAL A 490 -10.93 -10.06 -5.51
CA VAL A 490 -9.71 -9.42 -5.99
C VAL A 490 -9.97 -8.79 -7.34
N GLY A 491 -9.60 -7.53 -7.55
CA GLY A 491 -9.76 -6.85 -8.84
C GLY A 491 -8.52 -6.10 -9.31
N GLY A 492 -8.51 -5.78 -10.60
CA GLY A 492 -7.43 -5.04 -11.26
C GLY A 492 -7.78 -3.58 -11.55
N LYS A 493 -6.78 -2.82 -12.00
CA LYS A 493 -6.91 -1.44 -12.46
C LYS A 493 -7.52 -1.38 -13.86
N VAL A 494 -8.68 -0.75 -13.97
CA VAL A 494 -9.37 -0.57 -15.26
C VAL A 494 -9.11 0.85 -15.76
N LEU A 495 -8.61 0.93 -16.98
CA LEU A 495 -8.33 2.15 -17.72
C LEU A 495 -9.37 2.33 -18.84
N ASP A 496 -9.59 3.56 -19.29
CA ASP A 496 -10.26 3.82 -20.56
C ASP A 496 -9.26 3.94 -21.73
N GLU A 497 -9.78 4.24 -22.93
CA GLU A 497 -8.96 4.42 -24.15
C GLU A 497 -8.02 5.63 -24.06
N ASP A 498 -8.29 6.59 -23.17
CA ASP A 498 -7.44 7.74 -22.89
C ASP A 498 -6.39 7.45 -21.79
N MET A 499 -6.30 6.19 -21.33
CA MET A 499 -5.41 5.72 -20.26
C MET A 499 -5.68 6.39 -18.90
N LEU A 500 -6.91 6.84 -18.66
CA LEU A 500 -7.34 7.33 -17.36
C LEU A 500 -7.84 6.18 -16.50
N VAL A 501 -7.50 6.20 -15.21
CA VAL A 501 -7.99 5.23 -14.22
C VAL A 501 -9.47 5.45 -13.99
N ARG A 502 -10.24 4.40 -14.22
CA ARG A 502 -11.71 4.40 -14.16
C ARG A 502 -12.25 3.54 -13.03
N GLU A 503 -11.62 2.41 -12.75
CA GLU A 503 -11.96 1.55 -11.61
C GLU A 503 -10.70 1.19 -10.82
N ALA A 504 -10.76 1.44 -9.51
CA ALA A 504 -9.66 1.20 -8.57
C ALA A 504 -10.15 1.01 -7.12
N GLY A 505 -11.40 0.61 -6.95
CA GLY A 505 -12.12 0.54 -5.67
C GLY A 505 -13.18 1.65 -5.56
N LEU A 506 -14.32 1.30 -4.97
CA LEU A 506 -15.34 2.26 -4.55
C LEU A 506 -15.22 2.58 -3.06
N ILE A 507 -15.60 3.80 -2.72
CA ILE A 507 -15.72 4.29 -1.34
C ILE A 507 -17.20 4.43 -1.00
N ILE A 508 -17.59 3.88 0.14
CA ILE A 508 -18.95 4.02 0.67
C ILE A 508 -19.07 5.32 1.48
N THR A 509 -20.07 6.12 1.15
CA THR A 509 -20.37 7.39 1.84
C THR A 509 -21.85 7.47 2.20
N ASP A 510 -22.23 8.36 3.14
CA ASP A 510 -23.64 8.60 3.45
C ASP A 510 -24.35 9.40 2.34
N LYS A 511 -23.62 10.31 1.69
CA LYS A 511 -23.99 10.97 0.44
C LYS A 511 -22.71 11.24 -0.37
N PRO A 512 -22.67 10.90 -1.68
CA PRO A 512 -23.76 10.41 -2.51
C PRO A 512 -24.08 8.90 -2.38
N GLY A 513 -23.36 8.14 -1.55
CA GLY A 513 -23.61 6.71 -1.35
C GLY A 513 -22.42 5.85 -1.76
N LEU A 514 -22.07 5.92 -3.04
CA LEU A 514 -20.86 5.31 -3.60
C LEU A 514 -20.14 6.33 -4.46
N ILE A 515 -18.82 6.43 -4.28
CA ILE A 515 -17.95 7.23 -5.15
C ILE A 515 -16.76 6.38 -5.61
N PRO A 516 -16.30 6.54 -6.87
CA PRO A 516 -15.02 5.99 -7.30
C PRO A 516 -13.87 6.54 -6.45
N SER A 517 -12.89 5.71 -6.12
CA SER A 517 -11.69 6.16 -5.40
C SER A 517 -10.81 7.09 -6.24
N THR A 518 -10.90 7.01 -7.57
CA THR A 518 -10.13 7.85 -8.50
C THR A 518 -11.02 8.84 -9.25
N VAL A 519 -10.54 10.08 -9.43
CA VAL A 519 -11.20 11.11 -10.24
C VAL A 519 -10.15 11.79 -11.12
N LEU A 520 -10.29 11.65 -12.44
CA LEU A 520 -9.38 12.23 -13.44
C LEU A 520 -7.90 11.86 -13.22
N THR A 521 -7.68 10.61 -12.82
CA THR A 521 -6.35 10.10 -12.48
C THR A 521 -5.71 9.41 -13.69
N ASP A 522 -4.48 9.77 -14.01
CA ASP A 522 -3.72 9.15 -15.11
C ASP A 522 -3.18 7.77 -14.70
N ARG A 523 -2.99 6.85 -15.67
CA ARG A 523 -2.41 5.51 -15.45
C ARG A 523 -1.16 5.52 -14.55
N GLY A 524 -0.28 6.51 -14.72
CA GLY A 524 1.02 6.60 -14.05
C GLY A 524 1.01 7.32 -12.71
N ASP A 525 -0.15 7.81 -12.24
CA ASP A 525 -0.26 8.43 -10.92
C ASP A 525 -0.12 7.39 -9.81
N TYR A 526 0.51 7.77 -8.70
CA TYR A 526 0.63 6.89 -7.52
C TYR A 526 -0.66 6.94 -6.66
N GLY A 527 -1.54 7.90 -6.91
CA GLY A 527 -2.75 8.12 -6.13
C GLY A 527 -2.45 8.63 -4.71
N TYR A 528 -3.51 8.83 -3.94
CA TYR A 528 -3.40 9.23 -2.53
C TYR A 528 -2.61 8.18 -1.74
N ASN A 529 -1.47 8.57 -1.15
CA ASN A 529 -0.58 7.72 -0.37
C ASN A 529 -0.23 6.37 -1.02
N GLY A 530 0.00 6.37 -2.34
CA GLY A 530 0.45 5.17 -3.05
C GLY A 530 -0.65 4.14 -3.34
N ARG A 531 -1.94 4.48 -3.16
CA ARG A 531 -3.08 3.57 -3.41
C ARG A 531 -3.17 3.01 -4.83
N LEU A 532 -2.54 3.64 -5.83
CA LEU A 532 -2.43 3.12 -7.20
C LEU A 532 -1.07 2.47 -7.49
N LEU A 533 -0.19 2.42 -6.49
CA LEU A 533 1.14 1.83 -6.58
C LEU A 533 1.21 0.46 -5.91
N VAL A 534 0.46 0.25 -4.82
CA VAL A 534 0.50 -0.98 -4.02
C VAL A 534 -0.87 -1.64 -3.91
N PRO A 535 -0.94 -2.96 -3.68
CA PRO A 535 -2.18 -3.64 -3.33
C PRO A 535 -2.89 -2.94 -2.18
N PHE A 536 -4.21 -2.79 -2.28
CA PHE A 536 -4.98 -2.00 -1.32
C PHE A 536 -6.33 -2.64 -1.00
N ASN A 537 -6.73 -2.61 0.27
CA ASN A 537 -8.05 -3.08 0.68
C ASN A 537 -9.14 -2.02 0.45
N TYR A 538 -10.25 -2.43 -0.15
CA TYR A 538 -11.47 -1.62 -0.31
C TYR A 538 -12.70 -2.38 0.16
N SER A 539 -13.76 -1.66 0.50
CA SER A 539 -15.01 -2.32 0.85
C SER A 539 -15.68 -2.93 -0.38
N ILE A 540 -15.63 -2.23 -1.51
CA ILE A 540 -16.17 -2.70 -2.78
C ILE A 540 -15.10 -2.54 -3.86
N ILE A 541 -14.87 -3.62 -4.59
CA ILE A 541 -14.09 -3.64 -5.82
C ILE A 541 -15.08 -3.70 -6.99
N GLU A 542 -14.90 -2.81 -7.97
CA GLU A 542 -15.73 -2.74 -9.17
C GLU A 542 -15.60 -3.99 -10.04
N CYS A 543 -16.62 -4.25 -10.86
CA CYS A 543 -16.87 -5.58 -11.41
C CYS A 543 -16.36 -5.84 -12.83
N LYS A 544 -15.67 -4.91 -13.51
CA LYS A 544 -15.21 -5.15 -14.90
C LYS A 544 -14.10 -6.18 -15.01
N LEU A 545 -13.30 -6.36 -13.96
CA LEU A 545 -12.36 -7.46 -13.82
C LEU A 545 -12.20 -7.81 -12.34
N PHE A 546 -12.67 -8.99 -11.96
CA PHE A 546 -12.42 -9.51 -10.62
C PHE A 546 -12.36 -11.04 -10.57
N ALA A 547 -11.77 -11.57 -9.51
CA ALA A 547 -11.72 -12.99 -9.20
C ALA A 547 -12.27 -13.28 -7.80
N ILE A 548 -12.75 -14.51 -7.64
CA ILE A 548 -13.34 -15.04 -6.41
C ILE A 548 -13.20 -16.56 -6.37
N LYS A 549 -13.14 -17.14 -5.16
CA LYS A 549 -13.27 -18.60 -4.97
C LYS A 549 -14.65 -19.06 -5.41
N ARG A 550 -14.74 -20.17 -6.15
CA ARG A 550 -16.02 -20.67 -6.67
C ARG A 550 -17.06 -20.89 -5.56
N ASP A 551 -16.64 -21.42 -4.42
CA ASP A 551 -17.54 -21.73 -3.31
C ASP A 551 -18.10 -20.46 -2.63
N ASP A 552 -17.33 -19.37 -2.61
CA ASP A 552 -17.76 -18.07 -2.07
C ASP A 552 -18.77 -17.37 -2.99
N PHE A 553 -18.76 -17.68 -4.30
CA PHE A 553 -19.70 -17.09 -5.26
C PHE A 553 -21.16 -17.50 -5.02
N THR A 554 -21.39 -18.61 -4.30
CA THR A 554 -22.74 -19.09 -3.92
C THR A 554 -23.55 -18.06 -3.12
N LEU A 555 -22.89 -17.01 -2.63
CA LEU A 555 -23.49 -15.91 -1.88
C LEU A 555 -24.16 -14.83 -2.75
N LEU A 556 -24.00 -14.88 -4.07
CA LEU A 556 -24.56 -13.89 -5.00
C LEU A 556 -26.09 -13.81 -4.87
N ASP A 557 -26.63 -12.59 -4.70
CA ASP A 557 -28.09 -12.40 -4.61
C ASP A 557 -28.72 -12.32 -5.99
N THR A 558 -29.71 -13.16 -6.26
CA THR A 558 -30.38 -13.21 -7.57
C THR A 558 -31.47 -12.17 -7.75
N LYS A 559 -31.76 -11.36 -6.72
CA LYS A 559 -32.82 -10.34 -6.77
C LYS A 559 -32.37 -9.01 -7.37
N PHE A 560 -31.06 -8.77 -7.41
CA PHE A 560 -30.49 -7.54 -7.94
C PHE A 560 -30.20 -7.62 -9.43
N ASN A 561 -29.94 -6.46 -10.06
CA ASN A 561 -29.21 -6.44 -11.32
C ASN A 561 -27.75 -6.92 -11.09
N LEU A 562 -27.02 -7.24 -12.16
CA LEU A 562 -25.71 -7.89 -12.02
C LEU A 562 -24.69 -7.05 -11.27
N GLU A 563 -24.61 -5.76 -11.59
CA GLU A 563 -23.66 -4.85 -10.94
C GLU A 563 -23.94 -4.72 -9.43
N CYS A 564 -25.20 -4.52 -9.04
CA CYS A 564 -25.60 -4.46 -7.64
C CYS A 564 -25.38 -5.80 -6.93
N ALA A 565 -25.62 -6.94 -7.61
CA ALA A 565 -25.34 -8.26 -7.05
C ALA A 565 -23.84 -8.46 -6.75
N PHE A 566 -22.94 -7.94 -7.59
CA PHE A 566 -21.50 -7.99 -7.36
C PHE A 566 -21.06 -7.08 -6.21
N TYR A 567 -21.61 -5.87 -6.09
CA TYR A 567 -21.32 -4.99 -4.94
C TYR A 567 -21.89 -5.58 -3.64
N ASP A 568 -23.08 -6.17 -3.68
CA ASP A 568 -23.66 -6.91 -2.56
C ASP A 568 -22.78 -8.09 -2.13
N LEU A 569 -22.21 -8.82 -3.10
CA LEU A 569 -21.30 -9.92 -2.83
C LEU A 569 -20.02 -9.46 -2.11
N ASN A 570 -19.42 -8.34 -2.52
CA ASN A 570 -18.29 -7.73 -1.83
C ASN A 570 -18.62 -7.51 -0.34
N LEU A 571 -19.77 -6.90 -0.04
CA LEU A 571 -20.17 -6.59 1.34
C LEU A 571 -20.52 -7.84 2.16
N LYS A 572 -21.20 -8.83 1.56
CA LYS A 572 -21.47 -10.13 2.22
C LYS A 572 -20.20 -10.87 2.63
N LEU A 573 -19.13 -10.75 1.84
CA LEU A 573 -17.85 -11.36 2.14
C LEU A 573 -17.17 -10.61 3.30
N LEU A 574 -17.21 -9.28 3.30
CA LEU A 574 -16.72 -8.49 4.43
C LEU A 574 -17.44 -8.82 5.75
N GLU A 575 -18.78 -8.94 5.73
CA GLU A 575 -19.55 -9.33 6.93
C GLU A 575 -19.20 -10.74 7.43
N ARG A 576 -18.63 -11.60 6.56
CA ARG A 576 -18.08 -12.93 6.91
C ARG A 576 -16.60 -12.89 7.33
N GLY A 577 -16.01 -11.70 7.45
CA GLY A 577 -14.62 -11.49 7.83
C GLY A 577 -13.61 -11.73 6.71
N TYR A 578 -14.04 -11.73 5.45
CA TYR A 578 -13.13 -11.71 4.30
C TYR A 578 -12.70 -10.26 4.01
N ARG A 579 -11.65 -10.11 3.20
CA ARG A 579 -11.14 -8.81 2.73
C ARG A 579 -11.22 -8.76 1.21
N ASN A 580 -11.57 -7.62 0.66
CA ASN A 580 -11.47 -7.38 -0.78
C ASN A 580 -10.18 -6.62 -1.08
N VAL A 581 -9.54 -6.94 -2.22
CA VAL A 581 -8.21 -6.43 -2.57
C VAL A 581 -8.20 -5.89 -3.99
N PHE A 582 -7.80 -4.63 -4.13
CA PHE A 582 -7.43 -4.03 -5.38
C PHE A 582 -5.94 -4.24 -5.65
N VAL A 583 -5.57 -4.73 -6.83
CA VAL A 583 -4.18 -5.00 -7.22
C VAL A 583 -3.82 -4.13 -8.45
N PRO A 584 -3.15 -2.98 -8.25
CA PRO A 584 -2.91 -2.02 -9.34
C PRO A 584 -1.95 -2.51 -10.44
N GLN A 585 -1.22 -3.60 -10.18
CA GLN A 585 -0.30 -4.23 -11.14
C GLN A 585 -1.04 -4.95 -12.27
N ILE A 586 -2.31 -5.31 -12.06
CA ILE A 586 -3.16 -5.90 -13.09
C ILE A 586 -3.85 -4.74 -13.80
N GLU A 587 -3.48 -4.50 -15.05
CA GLU A 587 -4.02 -3.40 -15.84
C GLU A 587 -4.80 -3.92 -17.05
N VAL A 588 -5.97 -3.33 -17.26
CA VAL A 588 -6.79 -3.56 -18.46
C VAL A 588 -7.34 -2.25 -19.01
N ILE A 589 -7.62 -2.21 -20.31
CA ILE A 589 -8.38 -1.14 -20.97
C ILE A 589 -9.80 -1.66 -21.20
N ASN A 590 -10.80 -0.86 -20.85
CA ASN A 590 -12.18 -1.13 -21.23
C ASN A 590 -12.70 -0.02 -22.17
N SER A 591 -13.08 -0.41 -23.38
CA SER A 591 -13.53 0.53 -24.43
C SER A 591 -14.96 1.07 -24.21
N LYS A 592 -15.71 0.50 -23.26
CA LYS A 592 -17.07 0.92 -22.93
C LYS A 592 -17.21 1.18 -21.44
N PHE A 593 -16.65 2.30 -21.00
CA PHE A 593 -16.77 2.76 -19.62
C PHE A 593 -17.89 3.79 -19.43
N SER A 594 -18.70 3.60 -18.39
CA SER A 594 -19.64 4.60 -17.88
C SER A 594 -19.13 5.10 -16.54
N SER A 595 -18.94 6.41 -16.40
CA SER A 595 -18.44 7.02 -15.16
C SER A 595 -19.49 7.18 -14.06
N LYS A 596 -20.75 6.83 -14.33
CA LYS A 596 -21.85 7.06 -13.40
C LYS A 596 -22.39 5.74 -12.87
N ILE A 597 -22.30 5.58 -11.54
CA ILE A 597 -22.96 4.51 -10.79
C ILE A 597 -24.47 4.76 -10.80
N ASP A 598 -25.26 3.72 -11.05
CA ASP A 598 -26.72 3.81 -11.04
C ASP A 598 -27.23 4.12 -9.61
N ASN A 599 -28.04 5.17 -9.49
CA ASN A 599 -28.67 5.59 -8.24
C ASN A 599 -29.56 4.51 -7.62
N ASN A 600 -30.12 3.59 -8.41
CA ASN A 600 -30.91 2.49 -7.89
C ASN A 600 -30.04 1.49 -7.11
N ILE A 601 -28.81 1.22 -7.58
CA ILE A 601 -27.84 0.36 -6.88
C ILE A 601 -27.53 0.96 -5.50
N ILE A 602 -27.25 2.26 -5.47
CA ILE A 602 -26.98 2.98 -4.22
C ILE A 602 -28.16 2.84 -3.25
N ARG A 603 -29.39 3.02 -3.73
CA ARG A 603 -30.60 2.88 -2.89
C ARG A 603 -30.75 1.47 -2.33
N GLU A 604 -30.59 0.46 -3.17
CA GLU A 604 -30.72 -0.95 -2.78
C GLU A 604 -29.68 -1.33 -1.70
N LEU A 605 -28.41 -0.97 -1.91
CA LEU A 605 -27.34 -1.24 -0.96
C LEU A 605 -27.48 -0.42 0.33
N THR A 606 -27.95 0.84 0.25
CA THR A 606 -28.20 1.67 1.45
C THR A 606 -29.29 1.05 2.33
N VAL A 607 -30.35 0.49 1.74
CA VAL A 607 -31.42 -0.19 2.48
C VAL A 607 -30.91 -1.48 3.12
N LYS A 608 -30.08 -2.25 2.41
CA LYS A 608 -29.58 -3.55 2.88
C LYS A 608 -28.46 -3.42 3.93
N TYR A 609 -27.56 -2.44 3.77
CA TYR A 609 -26.36 -2.25 4.58
C TYR A 609 -26.32 -0.87 5.25
N PRO A 610 -27.33 -0.48 6.06
CA PRO A 610 -27.43 0.88 6.60
C PRO A 610 -26.25 1.25 7.50
N THR A 611 -25.54 0.28 8.08
CA THR A 611 -24.35 0.54 8.91
C THR A 611 -23.19 1.09 8.09
N TYR A 612 -22.87 0.46 6.95
CA TYR A 612 -21.79 0.90 6.05
C TYR A 612 -22.05 2.29 5.45
N PHE A 613 -23.32 2.58 5.12
CA PHE A 613 -23.70 3.88 4.55
C PHE A 613 -23.94 4.97 5.62
N LYS A 614 -23.88 4.64 6.93
CA LYS A 614 -23.99 5.63 8.02
C LYS A 614 -22.66 5.90 8.72
N LYS A 615 -21.91 4.84 9.00
CA LYS A 615 -20.58 4.89 9.60
C LYS A 615 -19.60 4.77 8.44
N SER A 616 -18.85 5.83 8.16
CA SER A 616 -17.84 5.95 7.09
C SER A 616 -17.19 4.61 6.73
N ASP A 617 -16.93 4.38 5.44
CA ASP A 617 -16.23 3.19 4.95
C ASP A 617 -14.94 2.93 5.76
N PHE A 618 -14.78 1.70 6.24
CA PHE A 618 -13.65 1.29 7.07
C PHE A 618 -12.30 1.56 6.40
N TYR A 619 -12.23 1.44 5.07
CA TYR A 619 -11.01 1.72 4.32
C TYR A 619 -10.85 3.19 3.89
N TYR A 620 -11.73 4.07 4.38
CA TYR A 620 -11.75 5.51 4.08
C TYR A 620 -11.81 6.37 5.33
N ASN A 621 -10.80 7.22 5.50
CA ASN A 621 -10.71 8.08 6.66
C ASN A 621 -11.84 9.14 6.67
N GLN A 622 -12.53 9.27 7.80
CA GLN A 622 -13.64 10.21 7.99
C GLN A 622 -13.27 11.70 7.87
N ASN A 623 -11.98 12.02 7.94
CA ASN A 623 -11.44 13.38 7.79
C ASN A 623 -11.29 13.78 6.31
N LEU A 624 -11.51 12.83 5.39
CA LEU A 624 -11.56 13.07 3.96
C LEU A 624 -12.98 13.39 3.49
N SER A 625 -13.05 14.08 2.34
CA SER A 625 -14.30 14.51 1.72
C SER A 625 -15.10 13.31 1.21
N LYS A 626 -16.42 13.37 1.43
CA LYS A 626 -17.35 12.32 0.99
C LYS A 626 -17.85 12.50 -0.45
N GLU A 627 -17.51 13.62 -1.07
CA GLU A 627 -17.90 13.96 -2.45
C GLU A 627 -16.70 13.96 -3.40
N TYR A 628 -15.52 14.33 -2.89
CA TYR A 628 -14.30 14.44 -3.65
C TYR A 628 -13.25 13.55 -3.00
N PRO A 629 -13.05 12.31 -3.51
CA PRO A 629 -12.21 11.32 -2.85
C PRO A 629 -10.81 11.87 -2.60
N PHE A 630 -10.30 11.63 -1.40
CA PHE A 630 -8.95 12.03 -0.96
C PHE A 630 -8.67 13.54 -0.93
N LYS A 631 -9.71 14.37 -0.96
CA LYS A 631 -9.62 15.79 -0.55
C LYS A 631 -9.92 15.93 0.94
N ILE A 632 -9.33 16.93 1.58
CA ILE A 632 -9.63 17.22 2.99
C ILE A 632 -11.09 17.65 3.10
N LYS A 633 -11.78 17.18 4.12
CA LYS A 633 -13.17 17.56 4.42
C LYS A 633 -13.24 19.04 4.76
N LYS A 634 -14.08 19.80 4.05
CA LYS A 634 -14.29 21.23 4.32
C LYS A 634 -15.12 21.50 5.57
#